data_AF-A0A2W1ERR9-F1
#
_entry.id   AF-A0A2W1ERR9-F1
#
_cell.length_a   1.000
_cell.length_b   1.000
_cell.length_c   1.000
_cell.angle_alpha   90.00
_cell.angle_beta   90.00
_cell.angle_gamma   90.00
#
_symmetry.space_group_name_H-M   'P 1'
#
loop_
_entity.id
_entity.type
_entity.pdbx_description
1 polymer ?
#
loop_
_entity_poly.entity_id
_entity_poly.type
_entity_poly.pdbx_seq_one_letter_code
_entity_poly.pdbx_strand_id
1 'polypeptide(L)'
;MPRSTNHRIETPKKAKIKGAAEFMDAKGITYFHSDLFSFYGVNKHQGWAILNDKDDESSRRHHNRQTSLERRGRKALLSPTQLREADRFLQDVGWDARVLSWPQLA
;
A
#
# COMPACT_ATOMS: atom_id res chain seq x y z
N MET A 1 -35.63 7.27 -3.79
CA MET A 1 -34.73 6.28 -3.14
C MET A 1 -33.51 7.01 -2.62
N PRO A 2 -33.27 7.10 -1.29
CA PRO A 2 -32.06 7.73 -0.80
C PRO A 2 -30.86 6.84 -1.14
N ARG A 3 -29.83 7.43 -1.75
CA ARG A 3 -28.57 6.74 -2.07
C ARG A 3 -27.91 6.31 -0.76
N SER A 4 -27.69 5.01 -0.59
CA SER A 4 -26.90 4.46 0.51
C SER A 4 -25.55 5.16 0.56
N THR A 5 -25.29 5.85 1.66
CA THR A 5 -24.00 6.46 1.95
C THR A 5 -22.98 5.32 2.05
N ASN A 6 -22.10 5.22 1.05
CA ASN A 6 -20.95 4.31 1.05
C ASN A 6 -20.09 4.62 2.28
N HIS A 7 -20.41 4.00 3.42
CA HIS A 7 -19.56 4.00 4.60
C HIS A 7 -18.29 3.29 4.16
N ARG A 8 -17.23 4.08 3.96
CA ARG A 8 -15.93 3.60 3.53
C ARG A 8 -15.40 2.68 4.64
N ILE A 9 -15.55 1.38 4.44
CA ILE A 9 -15.06 0.38 5.38
C ILE A 9 -13.55 0.55 5.50
N GLU A 10 -13.11 0.78 6.72
CA GLU A 10 -11.69 0.97 7.03
C GLU A 10 -10.88 -0.26 6.61
N THR A 11 -9.72 -0.03 5.99
CA THR A 11 -8.76 -1.08 5.61
C THR A 11 -8.47 -2.08 6.74
N PRO A 12 -8.26 -1.65 8.01
CA PRO A 12 -8.21 -2.56 9.16
C PRO A 12 -9.34 -3.59 9.24
N LYS A 13 -10.59 -3.15 9.03
CA LYS A 13 -11.77 -3.99 9.18
C LYS A 13 -11.88 -4.97 8.01
N LYS A 14 -11.59 -4.53 6.79
CA LYS A 14 -11.52 -5.40 5.61
C LYS A 14 -10.55 -6.56 5.80
N ALA A 15 -9.34 -6.26 6.27
CA ALA A 15 -8.30 -7.26 6.51
C ALA A 15 -8.71 -8.30 7.58
N LYS A 16 -9.40 -7.87 8.64
CA LYS A 16 -9.91 -8.78 9.68
C LYS A 16 -10.97 -9.74 9.15
N ILE A 17 -11.91 -9.26 8.34
CA ILE A 17 -12.95 -10.10 7.71
C ILE A 17 -12.29 -11.15 6.81
N LYS A 18 -11.36 -10.73 5.95
CA LYS A 18 -10.64 -11.63 5.04
C LYS A 18 -9.83 -12.69 5.80
N GLY A 19 -9.04 -12.27 6.79
CA GLY A 19 -8.25 -13.20 7.60
C GLY A 19 -9.10 -14.16 8.45
N ALA A 20 -10.27 -13.72 8.92
CA ALA A 20 -11.19 -14.60 9.66
C ALA A 20 -11.82 -15.66 8.75
N ALA A 21 -12.24 -15.27 7.54
CA ALA A 21 -12.73 -16.22 6.54
C ALA A 21 -11.65 -17.25 6.17
N GLU A 22 -10.45 -16.78 5.80
CA GLU A 22 -9.30 -17.63 5.47
C GLU A 22 -8.93 -18.59 6.61
N PHE A 23 -8.99 -18.13 7.86
CA PHE A 23 -8.71 -18.98 9.01
C PHE A 23 -9.77 -20.07 9.20
N MET A 24 -11.06 -19.71 9.10
CA MET A 24 -12.15 -20.68 9.25
C MET A 24 -12.13 -21.73 8.14
N ASP A 25 -11.88 -21.30 6.89
CA ASP A 25 -11.71 -22.19 5.75
C ASP A 25 -10.50 -23.12 5.94
N ALA A 26 -9.35 -22.59 6.36
CA ALA A 26 -8.15 -23.38 6.61
C ALA A 26 -8.30 -24.38 7.77
N LYS A 27 -9.16 -24.07 8.74
CA LYS A 27 -9.49 -24.97 9.86
C LYS A 27 -10.66 -25.91 9.58
N GLY A 28 -11.34 -25.77 8.44
CA GLY A 28 -12.54 -26.54 8.12
C GLY A 28 -13.70 -26.27 9.08
N ILE A 29 -13.73 -25.10 9.72
CA ILE A 29 -14.82 -24.71 10.63
C ILE A 29 -15.99 -24.25 9.76
N THR A 30 -17.15 -24.89 9.89
CA THR A 30 -18.36 -24.45 9.20
C THR A 30 -18.88 -23.15 9.80
N TYR A 31 -19.01 -22.11 8.98
CA TYR A 31 -19.57 -20.81 9.39
C TYR A 31 -20.44 -20.21 8.30
N PHE A 32 -21.35 -19.32 8.70
CA PHE A 32 -22.09 -18.50 7.75
C PHE A 32 -21.38 -17.16 7.54
N HIS A 33 -21.14 -16.82 6.28
CA HIS A 33 -20.59 -15.52 5.89
C HIS A 33 -21.45 -14.35 6.38
N SER A 34 -22.77 -14.54 6.51
CA SER A 34 -23.68 -13.55 7.09
C SER A 34 -23.31 -13.20 8.53
N ASP A 35 -22.95 -14.20 9.34
CA ASP A 35 -22.65 -14.02 10.75
C ASP A 35 -21.30 -13.35 10.92
N LEU A 36 -20.33 -13.73 10.08
CA LEU A 36 -19.05 -13.04 9.98
C LEU A 36 -19.24 -11.55 9.64
N PHE A 37 -20.05 -11.23 8.64
CA PHE A 37 -20.29 -9.83 8.26
C PHE A 37 -21.05 -9.06 9.35
N SER A 38 -22.06 -9.69 9.96
CA SER A 38 -22.83 -9.13 11.07
C SER A 38 -21.95 -8.79 12.28
N PHE A 39 -21.03 -9.69 12.65
CA PHE A 39 -20.07 -9.48 13.72
C PHE A 39 -19.20 -8.23 13.52
N TYR A 40 -18.83 -7.92 12.27
CA TYR A 40 -18.06 -6.71 11.94
C TYR A 40 -18.92 -5.48 11.62
N GLY A 41 -20.25 -5.60 11.67
CA GLY A 41 -21.20 -4.55 11.32
C GLY A 41 -21.16 -4.17 9.84
N VAL A 42 -20.94 -5.15 8.96
CA VAL A 42 -20.83 -4.97 7.51
C VAL A 42 -22.05 -5.58 6.83
N ASN A 43 -22.61 -4.87 5.85
CA ASN A 43 -23.74 -5.40 5.09
C ASN A 43 -23.28 -6.54 4.15
N LYS A 44 -24.21 -7.42 3.75
CA LYS A 44 -23.89 -8.60 2.93
C LYS A 44 -23.18 -8.23 1.61
N HIS A 45 -23.64 -7.20 0.90
CA HIS A 45 -23.06 -6.79 -0.38
C HIS A 45 -21.60 -6.31 -0.23
N GLN A 46 -21.34 -5.50 0.81
CA GLN A 46 -20.01 -5.01 1.14
C GLN A 46 -19.09 -6.13 1.63
N GLY A 47 -19.61 -7.07 2.42
CA GLY A 47 -18.86 -8.23 2.88
C GLY A 47 -18.34 -9.08 1.72
N TRP A 48 -19.22 -9.37 0.74
CA TRP A 48 -18.81 -10.05 -0.49
C TRP A 48 -17.85 -9.22 -1.34
N ALA A 49 -18.05 -7.91 -1.44
CA ALA A 49 -17.11 -7.05 -2.13
C ALA A 49 -15.71 -7.09 -1.49
N ILE A 50 -15.60 -7.23 -0.16
CA ILE A 50 -14.32 -7.37 0.56
C ILE A 50 -13.66 -8.72 0.28
N LEU A 51 -14.42 -9.81 0.30
CA LEU A 51 -13.88 -11.15 0.06
C LEU A 51 -13.46 -11.37 -1.40
N ASN A 52 -14.22 -10.80 -2.33
CA ASN A 52 -13.92 -10.86 -3.76
C ASN A 52 -12.90 -9.80 -4.19
N ASP A 53 -12.47 -8.93 -3.28
CA ASP A 53 -11.44 -7.93 -3.56
C ASP A 53 -10.11 -8.66 -3.81
N LYS A 54 -9.80 -8.83 -5.10
CA LYS A 54 -8.54 -9.40 -5.57
C LYS A 54 -7.37 -8.44 -5.34
N ASP A 55 -7.62 -7.22 -4.85
CA ASP A 55 -6.57 -6.32 -4.42
C ASP A 55 -5.85 -6.92 -3.21
N ASP A 56 -4.68 -7.47 -3.52
CA ASP A 56 -3.66 -7.91 -2.57
C ASP A 56 -3.22 -6.78 -1.61
N GLU A 57 -3.53 -5.51 -1.91
CA GLU A 57 -3.36 -4.33 -1.03
C GLU A 57 -4.07 -4.46 0.33
N SER A 58 -5.11 -5.29 0.43
CA SER A 58 -5.84 -5.53 1.68
C SER A 58 -5.02 -6.28 2.73
N SER A 59 -3.98 -7.00 2.31
CA SER A 59 -3.05 -7.67 3.20
C SER A 59 -1.97 -6.67 3.64
N ARG A 60 -1.99 -6.28 4.92
CA ARG A 60 -1.04 -5.33 5.54
C ARG A 60 0.43 -5.77 5.49
N ARG A 61 0.74 -6.91 4.88
CA ARG A 61 2.06 -7.54 4.83
C ARG A 61 2.88 -7.20 3.58
N HIS A 62 2.46 -6.23 2.76
CA HIS A 62 3.06 -5.98 1.45
C HIS A 62 3.88 -4.68 1.33
N HIS A 63 4.67 -4.31 2.34
CA HIS A 63 5.61 -3.19 2.17
C HIS A 63 6.77 -3.49 1.19
N ASN A 64 6.93 -4.73 0.70
CA ASN A 64 8.05 -5.12 -0.18
C ASN A 64 7.62 -6.06 -1.33
N ARG A 65 6.43 -5.90 -1.92
CA ARG A 65 6.02 -6.78 -3.03
C ARG A 65 6.58 -6.30 -4.37
N GLN A 66 7.37 -7.14 -5.02
CA GLN A 66 8.06 -6.84 -6.29
C GLN A 66 7.13 -6.54 -7.47
N THR A 67 5.86 -6.98 -7.41
CA THR A 67 4.87 -6.79 -8.47
C THR A 67 3.99 -5.55 -8.31
N SER A 68 3.99 -4.89 -7.14
CA SER A 68 3.20 -3.67 -6.93
C SER A 68 4.13 -2.48 -6.83
N LEU A 69 3.98 -1.52 -7.75
CA LEU A 69 4.62 -0.21 -7.60
C LEU A 69 4.14 0.42 -6.30
N GLU A 70 5.06 0.69 -5.38
CA GLU A 70 4.76 1.40 -4.14
C GLU A 70 4.21 2.79 -4.49
N ARG A 71 2.92 3.00 -4.23
CA ARG A 71 2.22 4.27 -4.48
C ARG A 71 2.32 5.25 -3.30
N ARG A 72 2.89 4.81 -2.18
CA ARG A 72 3.17 5.66 -1.03
C ARG A 72 4.45 6.45 -1.29
N GLY A 73 4.33 7.77 -1.25
CA GLY A 73 5.46 8.67 -1.42
C GLY A 73 5.05 9.95 -2.14
N ARG A 74 5.87 11.00 -1.98
CA ARG A 74 5.74 12.21 -2.80
C ARG A 74 6.15 11.85 -4.22
N LYS A 75 5.37 12.26 -5.23
CA LYS A 75 5.77 12.12 -6.63
C LYS A 75 7.17 12.72 -6.80
N ALA A 76 8.06 11.96 -7.43
CA ALA A 76 9.40 12.45 -7.75
C ALA A 76 9.26 13.77 -8.54
N LEU A 77 9.92 14.83 -8.04
CA LEU A 77 9.94 16.13 -8.72
C LEU A 77 10.84 16.09 -9.96
N LEU A 78 11.82 15.19 -9.95
CA LEU A 78 12.76 14.96 -11.04
C LEU A 78 12.44 13.66 -11.75
N SER A 79 12.50 13.69 -13.07
CA SER A 79 12.43 12.49 -13.90
C SER A 79 13.70 11.63 -13.73
N PRO A 80 13.63 10.32 -14.07
CA PRO A 80 14.82 9.45 -14.05
C PRO A 80 15.97 9.94 -14.93
N THR A 81 15.66 10.63 -16.03
CA THR A 81 16.69 11.23 -16.90
C THR A 81 17.36 12.41 -16.22
N GLN A 82 16.60 13.31 -15.59
CA GLN A 82 17.16 14.43 -14.82
C GLN A 82 18.00 13.97 -13.63
N LEU A 83 17.61 12.87 -12.97
CA LEU A 83 18.42 12.26 -11.91
C LEU A 83 19.77 11.77 -12.44
N ARG A 84 19.79 11.12 -13.60
CA ARG A 84 21.05 10.69 -14.25
C ARG A 84 21.92 11.86 -14.68
N GLU A 85 21.31 12.93 -15.18
CA GLU A 85 22.03 14.16 -15.55
C GLU A 85 22.60 14.86 -14.33
N ALA A 86 21.85 14.95 -13.23
CA ALA A 86 22.33 15.51 -11.97
C ALA A 86 23.47 14.67 -11.37
N ASP A 87 23.36 13.35 -11.40
CA ASP A 87 24.42 12.45 -10.93
C ASP A 87 25.69 12.60 -11.78
N ARG A 88 25.54 12.65 -13.10
CA ARG A 88 26.65 12.92 -14.02
C ARG A 88 27.30 14.28 -13.76
N PHE A 89 26.52 15.34 -13.57
CA PHE A 89 27.04 16.66 -13.22
C PHE A 89 27.86 16.62 -11.92
N LEU A 90 27.38 15.90 -10.90
CA LEU A 90 28.11 15.73 -9.64
C LEU A 90 29.41 14.93 -9.81
N GLN A 91 29.48 14.02 -10.77
CA GLN A 91 30.71 13.27 -11.08
C GLN A 91 31.69 14.11 -11.90
N ASP A 92 31.20 14.81 -12.91
CA ASP A 92 32.01 15.56 -13.87
C ASP A 92 32.52 16.91 -13.29
N VAL A 93 31.71 17.57 -12.46
CA VAL A 93 32.00 18.93 -11.93
C VAL A 93 32.09 18.95 -10.39
N GLY A 94 31.44 18.01 -9.72
CA GLY A 94 31.44 17.93 -8.26
C GLY A 94 32.70 17.32 -7.66
N TRP A 95 33.61 16.79 -8.48
CA TRP A 95 34.89 16.24 -8.01
C TRP A 95 35.81 17.32 -7.42
N ASP A 96 35.90 18.48 -8.06
CA ASP A 96 36.74 19.59 -7.58
C ASP A 96 36.31 20.05 -6.18
N ALA A 97 35.01 20.09 -5.91
CA ALA A 97 34.46 20.43 -4.59
C ALA A 97 34.67 19.33 -3.52
N ARG A 98 34.85 18.06 -3.93
CA ARG A 98 35.09 16.92 -3.01
C ARG A 98 36.54 16.83 -2.53
N VAL A 99 37.46 17.51 -3.20
CA VAL A 99 38.90 17.51 -2.89
C VAL A 99 39.33 18.80 -2.18
N LEU A 100 38.44 19.78 -2.02
CA LEU A 100 38.72 20.99 -1.26
C LEU A 100 38.96 20.65 0.22
N SER A 101 40.11 21.06 0.73
CA SER A 101 40.40 21.05 2.16
C SER A 101 39.52 22.08 2.88
N TRP A 102 39.25 21.87 4.17
CA TRP A 102 38.44 22.79 4.99
C TRP A 102 38.79 24.29 4.86
N PRO A 103 40.07 24.70 4.74
CA PRO A 103 40.43 26.11 4.50
C PRO A 103 40.01 26.66 3.13
N GLN A 104 39.82 25.81 2.12
CA GLN A 104 39.44 26.19 0.75
C GLN A 104 37.91 26.27 0.56
N LEU A 105 37.14 25.88 1.58
CA LEU A 105 35.68 25.93 1.61
C LEU A 105 35.13 27.19 2.31
N ALA A 106 36.01 28.04 2.87
CA ALA A 106 35.66 29.25 3.63
C ALA A 106 35.54 30.50 2.74
#